data_AF-A0A7W3D3J6-F1
#
_entry.id   AF-A0A7W3D3J6-F1
#
_cell.length_a   1.000
_cell.length_b   1.000
_cell.length_c   1.000
_cell.angle_alpha   90.00
_cell.angle_beta   90.00
_cell.angle_gamma   90.00
#
_symmetry.space_group_name_H-M   'P 1'
#
loop_
_entity.id
_entity.type
_entity.pdbx_description
1 polymer ?
#
loop_
_entity_poly.entity_id
_entity_poly.type
_entity_poly.pdbx_seq_one_letter_code
_entity_poly.pdbx_strand_id
1 'polypeptide(L)'
;MSEVTDLVVIEKSSAMAVFTNNEQLDPIIEKIEKEARSLVPDVSTKKGRDAIASMAHKVARSKTYIDNAGKDLVAELKALPKQIDESRRIVRERLDALKDEVRRPLTEWEAEQERIKAEEAAKIKADDDRKKFESDHEIALLMNDKHDREVAEKKAEAERQRVAHEEELKRQAAEQAKREAEEKAAADLAAAKKREEDAIAAKAQAELLAKQAKERAEQEAKDAAAKAEAEKKAAIEAEQRKAQEEADRIKREAEEKEAARLAEEKRIADEKAKREADVKHRKAVGTEIVNALTANTSISREQAIEVLKALMDGLVPRTQINY
;
A
#
# COMPACT_ATOMS: atom_id res chain seq x y z
N MET A 1 38.17 21.34 -28.80
CA MET A 1 38.70 20.06 -29.32
C MET A 1 38.80 19.10 -28.16
N SER A 2 37.69 18.45 -27.79
CA SER A 2 37.64 17.45 -26.72
C SER A 2 38.23 16.15 -27.24
N GLU A 3 39.32 15.70 -26.64
CA GLU A 3 39.93 14.40 -26.90
C GLU A 3 38.88 13.30 -26.70
N VAL A 4 38.54 12.59 -27.77
CA VAL A 4 37.61 11.46 -27.73
C VAL A 4 38.36 10.28 -27.12
N THR A 5 38.26 10.13 -25.80
CA THR A 5 38.98 9.09 -25.03
C THR A 5 38.30 7.72 -25.03
N ASP A 6 37.11 7.60 -25.64
CA ASP A 6 36.31 6.37 -25.66
C ASP A 6 36.04 5.92 -27.10
N LEU A 7 35.96 4.61 -27.33
CA LEU A 7 35.86 4.03 -28.69
C LEU A 7 34.50 4.30 -29.35
N VAL A 8 33.46 4.52 -28.54
CA VAL A 8 32.11 4.87 -29.00
C VAL A 8 31.45 5.82 -28.00
N VAL A 9 30.85 6.90 -28.50
CA VAL A 9 30.00 7.81 -27.73
C VAL A 9 28.54 7.50 -28.12
N ILE A 10 27.76 7.01 -27.16
CA ILE A 10 26.30 6.95 -27.31
C ILE A 10 25.76 8.33 -26.92
N GLU A 11 25.13 9.03 -27.87
CA GLU A 11 24.42 10.27 -27.60
C GLU A 11 23.16 9.99 -26.78
N LYS A 12 22.88 10.84 -25.78
CA LYS A 12 21.72 10.66 -24.88
C LYS A 12 20.37 10.58 -25.63
N SER A 13 20.26 11.25 -26.77
CA SER A 13 19.08 11.27 -27.64
C SER A 13 18.76 9.92 -28.31
N SER A 14 19.77 9.07 -28.53
CA SER A 14 19.61 7.75 -29.15
C SER A 14 19.71 6.60 -28.14
N ALA A 15 20.11 6.88 -26.89
CA ALA A 15 20.26 5.88 -25.84
C ALA A 15 19.00 5.02 -25.64
N MET A 16 17.80 5.62 -25.67
CA MET A 16 16.56 4.87 -25.51
C MET A 16 16.31 3.87 -26.65
N ALA A 17 16.61 4.25 -27.89
CA ALA A 17 16.47 3.35 -29.04
C ALA A 17 17.52 2.22 -28.99
N VAL A 18 18.76 2.57 -28.63
CA VAL A 18 19.90 1.65 -28.52
C VAL A 18 19.70 0.59 -27.44
N PHE A 19 19.14 0.95 -26.28
CA PHE A 19 18.90 0.00 -25.17
C PHE A 19 17.56 -0.74 -25.24
N THR A 20 16.64 -0.33 -26.12
CA THR A 20 15.34 -1.01 -26.31
C THR A 20 15.40 -2.08 -27.41
N ASN A 21 16.23 -1.86 -28.44
CA ASN A 21 16.37 -2.79 -29.57
C ASN A 21 17.77 -3.43 -29.57
N ASN A 22 17.86 -4.72 -29.27
CA ASN A 22 19.13 -5.46 -29.27
C ASN A 22 19.89 -5.33 -30.61
N GLU A 23 19.15 -5.21 -31.73
CA GLU A 23 19.72 -5.03 -33.08
C GLU A 23 20.51 -3.73 -33.25
N GLN A 24 20.32 -2.71 -32.39
CA GLN A 24 21.10 -1.47 -32.42
C GLN A 24 22.31 -1.52 -31.49
N LEU A 25 22.34 -2.48 -30.56
CA LEU A 25 23.45 -2.70 -29.63
C LEU A 25 24.56 -3.52 -30.31
N ASP A 26 24.19 -4.52 -31.11
CA ASP A 26 25.14 -5.40 -31.79
C ASP A 26 26.12 -4.64 -32.71
N PRO A 27 25.71 -3.68 -33.56
CA PRO A 27 26.64 -2.91 -34.39
C PRO A 27 27.62 -2.05 -33.58
N ILE A 28 27.21 -1.58 -32.39
CA ILE A 28 28.07 -0.81 -31.48
C ILE A 28 29.14 -1.73 -30.88
N ILE A 29 28.75 -2.92 -30.45
CA ILE A 29 29.67 -3.93 -29.92
C ILE A 29 30.61 -4.42 -31.02
N GLU A 30 30.11 -4.74 -32.20
CA GLU A 30 30.92 -5.15 -33.35
C GLU A 30 31.97 -4.11 -33.74
N LYS A 31 31.65 -2.82 -33.66
CA LYS A 31 32.62 -1.75 -33.90
C LYS A 31 33.75 -1.77 -32.86
N ILE A 32 33.42 -1.94 -31.58
CA ILE A 32 34.41 -2.05 -30.49
C ILE A 32 35.26 -3.32 -30.67
N GLU A 33 34.64 -4.45 -31.04
CA GLU A 33 35.34 -5.70 -31.31
C GLU A 33 36.29 -5.58 -32.50
N LYS A 34 35.84 -4.95 -33.59
CA LYS A 34 36.65 -4.76 -34.79
C LYS A 34 37.87 -3.88 -34.51
N GLU A 35 37.70 -2.83 -33.71
CA GLU A 35 38.80 -1.92 -33.33
C GLU A 35 39.74 -2.55 -32.29
N ALA A 36 39.23 -3.39 -31.39
CA ALA A 36 40.06 -4.15 -30.46
C ALA A 36 40.87 -5.26 -31.17
N ARG A 37 40.28 -5.95 -32.15
CA ARG A 37 40.90 -7.05 -32.90
C ARG A 37 41.79 -6.59 -34.06
N SER A 38 41.67 -5.35 -34.52
CA SER A 38 42.53 -4.79 -35.58
C SER A 38 43.94 -4.45 -35.09
N LEU A 39 44.15 -4.38 -33.78
CA LEU A 39 45.48 -4.27 -33.19
C LEU A 39 46.21 -5.60 -33.40
N VAL A 40 47.33 -5.58 -34.13
CA VAL A 40 48.28 -6.71 -34.24
C VAL A 40 49.56 -6.37 -33.47
N PRO A 41 49.58 -6.57 -32.14
CA PRO A 41 50.69 -6.16 -31.30
C PRO A 41 51.73 -7.28 -31.15
N ASP A 42 53.01 -6.89 -31.09
CA ASP A 42 54.13 -7.78 -30.80
C ASP A 42 54.36 -7.90 -29.28
N VAL A 43 53.94 -9.03 -28.71
CA VAL A 43 54.06 -9.36 -27.28
C VAL A 43 55.50 -9.50 -26.78
N SER A 44 56.47 -9.68 -27.69
CA SER A 44 57.89 -9.78 -27.32
C SER A 44 58.45 -8.42 -26.88
N THR A 45 57.89 -7.32 -27.39
CA THR A 45 58.32 -5.96 -27.07
C THR A 45 57.52 -5.35 -25.91
N LYS A 46 58.18 -4.50 -25.10
CA LYS A 46 57.49 -3.73 -24.04
C LYS A 46 56.40 -2.81 -24.63
N LYS A 47 56.68 -2.16 -25.76
CA LYS A 47 55.73 -1.29 -26.46
C LYS A 47 54.47 -2.04 -26.93
N GLY A 48 54.61 -3.27 -27.42
CA GLY A 48 53.46 -4.08 -27.82
C GLY A 48 52.61 -4.52 -26.62
N ARG A 49 53.23 -4.88 -25.49
CA ARG A 49 52.49 -5.18 -24.24
C ARG A 49 51.76 -3.96 -23.68
N ASP A 50 52.39 -2.78 -23.71
CA ASP A 50 51.78 -1.51 -23.28
C ASP A 50 50.60 -1.12 -24.19
N ALA A 51 50.70 -1.38 -25.50
CA ALA A 51 49.60 -1.17 -26.45
C ALA A 51 48.40 -2.10 -26.19
N ILE A 52 48.65 -3.38 -25.88
CA ILE A 52 47.60 -4.34 -25.47
C ILE A 52 46.90 -3.86 -24.20
N ALA A 53 47.68 -3.44 -23.19
CA ALA A 53 47.14 -2.94 -21.93
C ALA A 53 46.27 -1.69 -22.14
N SER A 54 46.72 -0.76 -23.00
CA SER A 54 45.97 0.45 -23.34
C SER A 54 44.66 0.12 -24.07
N MET A 55 44.68 -0.79 -25.04
CA MET A 55 43.46 -1.21 -25.75
C MET A 55 42.47 -1.91 -24.82
N ALA A 56 42.94 -2.81 -23.95
CA ALA A 56 42.10 -3.44 -22.94
C ALA A 56 41.45 -2.41 -22.00
N HIS A 57 42.20 -1.38 -21.59
CA HIS A 57 41.67 -0.30 -20.77
C HIS A 57 40.61 0.54 -21.52
N LYS A 58 40.77 0.78 -22.83
CA LYS A 58 39.75 1.46 -23.65
C LYS A 58 38.46 0.64 -23.76
N VAL A 59 38.57 -0.68 -23.94
CA VAL A 59 37.42 -1.59 -23.94
C VAL A 59 36.71 -1.57 -22.58
N ALA A 60 37.46 -1.62 -21.47
CA ALA A 60 36.90 -1.55 -20.12
C ALA A 60 36.17 -0.23 -19.82
N ARG A 61 36.72 0.91 -20.29
CA ARG A 61 36.06 2.21 -20.18
C ARG A 61 34.79 2.29 -21.03
N SER A 62 34.85 1.80 -22.27
CA SER A 62 33.69 1.77 -23.17
C SER A 62 32.56 0.91 -22.60
N LYS A 63 32.87 -0.24 -21.99
CA LYS A 63 31.90 -1.06 -21.24
C LYS A 63 31.24 -0.25 -20.11
N THR A 64 32.05 0.41 -19.29
CA THR A 64 31.56 1.18 -18.13
C THR A 64 30.70 2.36 -18.56
N TYR A 65 31.08 3.03 -19.65
CA TYR A 65 30.30 4.12 -20.23
C TYR A 65 28.92 3.66 -20.71
N ILE A 66 28.86 2.55 -21.45
CA ILE A 66 27.59 1.98 -21.93
C ILE A 66 26.69 1.57 -20.76
N ASP A 67 27.24 0.91 -19.74
CA ASP A 67 26.49 0.51 -18.54
C ASP A 67 25.93 1.71 -17.77
N ASN A 68 26.74 2.77 -17.59
CA ASN A 68 26.28 3.99 -16.92
C ASN A 68 25.21 4.73 -17.75
N ALA A 69 25.35 4.80 -19.07
CA ALA A 69 24.33 5.41 -19.94
C ALA A 69 22.99 4.67 -19.86
N GLY A 70 23.01 3.34 -19.76
CA GLY A 70 21.81 2.53 -19.53
C GLY A 70 21.19 2.78 -18.14
N LYS A 71 22.02 2.88 -17.10
CA LYS A 71 21.56 3.20 -15.73
C LYS A 71 20.91 4.58 -15.64
N ASP A 72 21.53 5.58 -16.24
CA ASP A 72 21.00 6.96 -16.26
C ASP A 72 19.66 7.01 -16.99
N LEU A 73 19.54 6.34 -18.14
CA LEU A 73 18.27 6.23 -18.87
C LEU A 73 17.17 5.57 -18.02
N VAL A 74 17.48 4.47 -17.33
CA VAL A 74 16.52 3.81 -16.43
C VAL A 74 16.13 4.71 -15.26
N ALA A 75 17.06 5.49 -14.72
CA ALA A 75 16.78 6.45 -13.64
C ALA A 75 15.83 7.55 -14.11
N GLU A 76 16.05 8.12 -15.30
CA GLU A 76 15.16 9.10 -15.93
C GLU A 76 13.77 8.52 -16.20
N LEU A 77 13.70 7.31 -16.78
CA LEU A 77 12.43 6.63 -17.04
C LEU A 77 11.65 6.32 -15.75
N LYS A 78 12.34 5.98 -14.65
CA LYS A 78 11.72 5.77 -13.34
C LYS A 78 11.27 7.07 -12.67
N ALA A 79 11.87 8.21 -13.02
CA ALA A 79 11.46 9.51 -12.51
C ALA A 79 10.18 10.03 -13.20
N LEU A 80 9.95 9.66 -14.47
CA LEU A 80 8.78 10.09 -15.25
C LEU A 80 7.43 9.78 -14.58
N PRO A 81 7.16 8.56 -14.05
CA PRO A 81 5.90 8.27 -13.35
C PRO A 81 5.59 9.26 -12.22
N LYS A 82 6.59 9.60 -11.40
CA LYS A 82 6.42 10.56 -10.29
C LYS A 82 6.07 11.95 -10.79
N GLN A 83 6.69 12.40 -11.89
CA GLN A 83 6.38 13.69 -12.50
C GLN A 83 4.98 13.71 -13.12
N ILE A 84 4.55 12.60 -13.73
CA ILE A 84 3.20 12.44 -14.28
C ILE A 84 2.16 12.47 -13.17
N ASP A 85 2.37 11.77 -12.06
CA ASP A 85 1.44 11.74 -10.94
C ASP A 85 1.29 13.10 -10.28
N GLU A 86 2.40 13.84 -10.12
CA GLU A 86 2.37 15.20 -9.61
C GLU A 86 1.60 16.14 -10.56
N SER A 87 1.84 16.02 -11.87
CA SER A 87 1.09 16.78 -12.87
C SER A 87 -0.40 16.45 -12.84
N ARG A 88 -0.76 15.16 -12.67
CA ARG A 88 -2.16 14.72 -12.50
C ARG A 88 -2.80 15.29 -11.23
N ARG A 89 -2.05 15.35 -10.13
CA ARG A 89 -2.51 15.96 -8.87
C ARG A 89 -2.82 17.44 -9.07
N ILE A 90 -1.90 18.19 -9.66
CA ILE A 90 -2.07 19.63 -9.95
C ILE A 90 -3.29 19.87 -10.84
N VAL A 91 -3.48 19.04 -11.87
CA VAL A 91 -4.66 19.15 -12.75
C VAL A 91 -5.96 18.93 -11.97
N ARG A 92 -6.04 17.89 -11.13
CA ARG A 92 -7.24 17.66 -10.29
C ARG A 92 -7.51 18.84 -9.37
N GLU A 93 -6.52 19.27 -8.61
CA GLU A 93 -6.69 20.37 -7.65
C GLU A 93 -7.13 21.67 -8.33
N ARG A 94 -6.54 22.01 -9.49
CA ARG A 94 -6.94 23.21 -10.23
C ARG A 94 -8.34 23.11 -10.81
N LEU A 95 -8.73 21.94 -11.33
CA LEU A 95 -10.06 21.75 -11.90
C LEU A 95 -11.14 21.66 -10.82
N ASP A 96 -10.87 21.06 -9.67
CA ASP A 96 -11.77 21.05 -8.53
C ASP A 96 -11.96 22.46 -7.98
N ALA A 97 -10.87 23.22 -7.80
CA ALA A 97 -10.96 24.63 -7.39
C ALA A 97 -11.76 25.48 -8.40
N LEU A 98 -11.53 25.29 -9.71
CA LEU A 98 -12.30 25.98 -10.74
C LEU A 98 -13.77 25.58 -10.73
N LYS A 99 -14.08 24.30 -10.52
CA LYS A 99 -15.46 23.82 -10.39
C LYS A 99 -16.16 24.47 -9.19
N ASP A 100 -15.48 24.54 -8.06
CA ASP A 100 -16.02 25.18 -6.86
C ASP A 100 -16.23 26.68 -7.07
N GLU A 101 -15.29 27.36 -7.72
CA GLU A 101 -15.44 28.77 -8.10
C GLU A 101 -16.62 29.00 -9.05
N VAL A 102 -16.78 28.16 -10.07
CA VAL A 102 -17.89 28.22 -11.02
C VAL A 102 -19.23 27.90 -10.33
N ARG A 103 -19.23 27.00 -9.34
CA ARG A 103 -20.44 26.63 -8.57
C ARG A 103 -20.78 27.66 -7.49
N ARG A 104 -19.81 28.42 -6.99
CA ARG A 104 -19.98 29.37 -5.89
C ARG A 104 -21.15 30.33 -6.07
N PRO A 105 -21.36 30.99 -7.24
CA PRO A 105 -22.51 31.88 -7.43
C PRO A 105 -23.86 31.17 -7.25
N LEU A 106 -23.96 29.91 -7.67
CA LEU A 106 -25.18 29.12 -7.49
C LEU A 106 -25.39 28.77 -6.01
N THR A 107 -24.33 28.34 -5.32
CA THR A 107 -24.42 28.02 -3.88
C THR A 107 -24.75 29.25 -3.04
N GLU A 108 -24.17 30.41 -3.36
CA GLU A 108 -24.51 31.68 -2.71
C GLU A 108 -25.97 32.07 -2.97
N TRP A 109 -26.47 31.89 -4.20
CA TRP A 109 -27.87 32.13 -4.53
C TRP A 109 -28.81 31.14 -3.81
N GLU A 110 -28.49 29.85 -3.76
CA GLU A 110 -29.28 28.83 -3.05
C GLU A 110 -29.38 29.15 -1.54
N ALA A 111 -28.27 29.54 -0.91
CA ALA A 111 -28.22 29.95 0.50
C ALA A 111 -29.04 31.24 0.74
N GLU A 112 -28.97 32.20 -0.17
CA GLU A 112 -29.78 33.42 -0.10
C GLU A 112 -31.27 33.11 -0.24
N GLN A 113 -31.66 32.21 -1.14
CA GLN A 113 -33.05 31.77 -1.29
C GLN A 113 -33.56 31.05 -0.04
N GLU A 114 -32.73 30.24 0.59
CA GLU A 114 -33.09 29.58 1.85
C GLU A 114 -33.28 30.61 2.98
N ARG A 115 -32.40 31.62 3.06
CA ARG A 115 -32.54 32.72 4.02
C ARG A 115 -33.82 33.51 3.80
N ILE A 116 -34.12 33.88 2.56
CA ILE A 116 -35.36 34.61 2.22
C ILE A 116 -36.58 33.78 2.61
N LYS A 117 -36.61 32.48 2.31
CA LYS A 117 -37.72 31.59 2.71
C LYS A 117 -37.85 31.47 4.23
N ALA A 118 -36.74 31.38 4.94
CA ALA A 118 -36.73 31.34 6.40
C ALA A 118 -37.24 32.65 7.01
N GLU A 119 -36.84 33.80 6.45
CA GLU A 119 -37.32 35.13 6.87
C GLU A 119 -38.80 35.30 6.56
N GLU A 120 -39.26 34.90 5.37
CA GLU A 120 -40.66 34.96 4.98
C GLU A 120 -41.53 34.05 5.87
N ALA A 121 -41.08 32.83 6.17
CA ALA A 121 -41.74 31.95 7.12
C ALA A 121 -41.80 32.53 8.53
N ALA A 122 -40.71 33.19 8.98
CA ALA A 122 -40.69 33.87 10.27
C ALA A 122 -41.65 35.07 10.30
N LYS A 123 -41.74 35.83 9.20
CA LYS A 123 -42.66 36.96 9.06
C LYS A 123 -44.12 36.52 9.05
N ILE A 124 -44.45 35.47 8.29
CA ILE A 124 -45.79 34.87 8.28
C ILE A 124 -46.18 34.43 9.68
N LYS A 125 -45.28 33.72 10.38
CA LYS A 125 -45.52 33.30 11.76
C LYS A 125 -45.74 34.49 12.70
N ALA A 126 -44.93 35.54 12.59
CA ALA A 126 -45.09 36.75 13.39
C ALA A 126 -46.40 37.49 13.10
N ASP A 127 -46.83 37.56 11.84
CA ASP A 127 -48.11 38.15 11.44
C ASP A 127 -49.30 37.31 11.95
N ASP A 128 -49.20 35.98 11.90
CA ASP A 128 -50.21 35.07 12.45
C ASP A 128 -50.29 35.14 13.97
N ASP A 129 -49.15 35.21 14.66
CA ASP A 129 -49.09 35.39 16.11
C ASP A 129 -49.67 36.76 16.52
N ARG A 130 -49.42 37.83 15.74
CA ARG A 130 -50.06 39.15 15.95
C ARG A 130 -51.58 39.07 15.79
N LYS A 131 -52.08 38.45 14.71
CA LYS A 131 -53.53 38.29 14.49
C LYS A 131 -54.20 37.51 15.60
N LYS A 132 -53.55 36.44 16.09
CA LYS A 132 -54.04 35.68 17.25
C LYS A 132 -54.07 36.55 18.49
N PHE A 133 -53.02 37.32 18.75
CA PHE A 133 -52.98 38.23 19.89
C PHE A 133 -54.10 39.29 19.82
N GLU A 134 -54.35 39.89 18.66
CA GLU A 134 -55.44 40.86 18.45
C GLU A 134 -56.83 40.21 18.64
N SER A 135 -57.02 39.01 18.08
CA SER A 135 -58.24 38.21 18.27
C SER A 135 -58.48 37.86 19.75
N ASP A 136 -57.45 37.37 20.44
CA ASP A 136 -57.53 37.01 21.86
C ASP A 136 -57.78 38.25 22.73
N HIS A 137 -57.21 39.40 22.36
CA HIS A 137 -57.44 40.68 23.03
C HIS A 137 -58.88 41.18 22.85
N GLU A 138 -59.44 41.07 21.64
CA GLU A 138 -60.83 41.44 21.36
C GLU A 138 -61.81 40.53 22.12
N ILE A 139 -61.56 39.21 22.12
CA ILE A 139 -62.34 38.24 22.89
C ILE A 139 -62.27 38.56 24.40
N ALA A 140 -61.10 38.93 24.91
CA ALA A 140 -60.95 39.29 26.32
C ALA A 140 -61.75 40.55 26.68
N LEU A 141 -61.77 41.57 25.82
CA LEU A 141 -62.57 42.78 26.03
C LEU A 141 -64.08 42.50 26.00
N LEU A 142 -64.55 41.66 25.07
CA LEU A 142 -65.96 41.24 24.99
C LEU A 142 -66.38 40.41 26.21
N MET A 143 -65.50 39.54 26.71
CA MET A 143 -65.74 38.77 27.93
C MET A 143 -65.79 39.67 29.17
N ASN A 144 -65.00 40.74 29.21
CA ASN A 144 -65.00 41.70 30.31
C ASN A 144 -66.29 42.56 30.29
N ASP A 145 -66.72 43.04 29.13
CA ASP A 145 -68.00 43.76 28.96
C ASP A 145 -69.21 42.89 29.33
N LYS A 146 -69.17 41.59 28.95
CA LYS A 146 -70.20 40.62 29.37
C LYS A 146 -70.19 40.38 30.87
N HIS A 147 -69.01 40.26 31.48
CA HIS A 147 -68.87 40.10 32.93
C HIS A 147 -69.42 41.32 33.69
N ASP A 148 -69.10 42.53 33.23
CA ASP A 148 -69.56 43.77 33.86
C ASP A 148 -71.08 43.96 33.74
N ARG A 149 -71.68 43.58 32.60
CA ARG A 149 -73.15 43.52 32.45
C ARG A 149 -73.79 42.48 33.36
N GLU A 150 -73.22 41.28 33.44
CA GLU A 150 -73.74 40.23 34.31
C GLU A 150 -73.65 40.61 35.81
N VAL A 151 -72.60 41.33 36.23
CA VAL A 151 -72.46 41.83 37.60
C VAL A 151 -73.46 42.97 37.89
N ALA A 152 -73.75 43.83 36.91
CA ALA A 152 -74.74 44.90 37.05
C ALA A 152 -76.18 44.35 37.10
N GLU A 153 -76.52 43.38 36.25
CA GLU A 153 -77.82 42.71 36.26
C GLU A 153 -78.03 41.87 37.53
N LYS A 154 -77.00 41.12 37.98
CA LYS A 154 -77.05 40.39 39.25
C LYS A 154 -77.22 41.29 40.47
N LYS A 155 -76.68 42.52 40.47
CA LYS A 155 -76.91 43.49 41.57
C LYS A 155 -78.35 44.01 41.59
N ALA A 156 -78.96 44.23 40.43
CA ALA A 156 -80.36 44.68 40.34
C ALA A 156 -81.37 43.56 40.66
N GLU A 157 -81.02 42.31 40.34
CA GLU A 157 -81.84 41.14 40.60
C GLU A 157 -81.71 40.64 42.05
N ALA A 158 -80.52 40.78 42.67
CA ALA A 158 -80.29 40.47 44.08
C ALA A 158 -81.10 41.37 45.05
N GLU A 159 -81.44 42.60 44.66
CA GLU A 159 -82.28 43.49 45.48
C GLU A 159 -83.78 43.12 45.40
N ARG A 160 -84.22 42.54 44.28
CA ARG A 160 -85.61 42.06 44.09
C ARG A 160 -85.83 40.63 44.62
N GLN A 161 -84.81 39.78 44.60
CA GLN A 161 -84.89 38.39 45.06
C GLN A 161 -84.52 38.20 46.55
N ARG A 162 -83.94 39.22 47.22
CA ARG A 162 -83.73 39.23 48.68
C ARG A 162 -85.02 39.18 49.52
N VAL A 163 -86.20 39.42 48.94
CA VAL A 163 -87.48 39.44 49.67
C VAL A 163 -88.33 38.19 49.41
N ALA A 164 -88.07 37.42 48.35
CA ALA A 164 -88.94 36.30 47.95
C ALA A 164 -88.23 34.94 47.81
N HIS A 165 -86.91 34.89 47.97
CA HIS A 165 -86.10 33.73 47.63
C HIS A 165 -84.96 33.51 48.65
N GLU A 166 -85.25 33.79 49.92
CA GLU A 166 -84.36 33.50 51.06
C GLU A 166 -84.53 32.06 51.59
N GLU A 167 -85.63 31.36 51.27
CA GLU A 167 -85.88 30.00 51.83
C GLU A 167 -85.67 28.82 50.86
N GLU A 168 -85.91 28.91 49.54
CA GLU A 168 -86.04 27.68 48.74
C GLU A 168 -84.81 27.30 47.87
N LEU A 169 -83.97 28.24 47.41
CA LEU A 169 -82.84 27.92 46.50
C LEU A 169 -81.48 27.75 47.17
N LYS A 170 -81.43 27.72 48.51
CA LYS A 170 -80.18 27.47 49.25
C LYS A 170 -79.74 26.01 49.21
N ARG A 171 -80.62 25.11 48.73
CA ARG A 171 -80.39 23.67 48.82
C ARG A 171 -79.94 22.99 47.52
N GLN A 172 -80.23 23.54 46.33
CA GLN A 172 -79.92 22.88 45.05
C GLN A 172 -78.69 23.45 44.30
N ALA A 173 -78.24 24.67 44.58
CA ALA A 173 -77.04 25.24 43.96
C ALA A 173 -75.71 24.73 44.57
N ALA A 174 -75.74 24.18 45.79
CA ALA A 174 -74.53 23.73 46.49
C ALA A 174 -74.00 22.36 46.01
N GLU A 175 -74.84 21.53 45.40
CA GLU A 175 -74.45 20.17 44.97
C GLU A 175 -73.76 20.16 43.60
N GLN A 176 -74.14 21.07 42.70
CA GLN A 176 -73.60 21.11 41.34
C GLN A 176 -72.23 21.81 41.27
N ALA A 177 -72.00 22.82 42.11
CA ALA A 177 -70.69 23.47 42.26
C ALA A 177 -69.64 22.55 42.91
N LYS A 178 -70.06 21.54 43.67
CA LYS A 178 -69.15 20.58 44.32
C LYS A 178 -68.64 19.51 43.34
N ARG A 179 -69.46 19.08 42.37
CA ARG A 179 -69.07 18.13 41.32
C ARG A 179 -68.10 18.73 40.31
N GLU A 180 -68.29 19.98 39.89
CA GLU A 180 -67.38 20.65 38.94
C GLU A 180 -66.01 21.01 39.56
N ALA A 181 -65.96 21.24 40.88
CA ALA A 181 -64.72 21.46 41.62
C ALA A 181 -63.92 20.16 41.84
N GLU A 182 -64.60 19.02 42.09
CA GLU A 182 -63.95 17.70 42.20
C GLU A 182 -63.43 17.20 40.84
N GLU A 183 -64.11 17.48 39.73
CA GLU A 183 -63.68 17.07 38.39
C GLU A 183 -62.46 17.86 37.89
N LYS A 184 -62.39 19.17 38.19
CA LYS A 184 -61.18 19.98 37.93
C LYS A 184 -60.00 19.57 38.80
N ALA A 185 -60.23 19.29 40.09
CA ALA A 185 -59.17 18.82 40.98
C ALA A 185 -58.64 17.42 40.58
N ALA A 186 -59.50 16.53 40.07
CA ALA A 186 -59.11 15.22 39.56
C ALA A 186 -58.32 15.32 38.23
N ALA A 187 -58.70 16.23 37.34
CA ALA A 187 -57.98 16.49 36.09
C ALA A 187 -56.59 17.09 36.33
N ASP A 188 -56.45 18.01 37.29
CA ASP A 188 -55.16 18.61 37.65
C ASP A 188 -54.22 17.61 38.32
N LEU A 189 -54.75 16.69 39.14
CA LEU A 189 -53.95 15.62 39.77
C LEU A 189 -53.51 14.55 38.75
N ALA A 190 -54.33 14.27 37.73
CA ALA A 190 -53.97 13.37 36.62
C ALA A 190 -52.95 14.01 35.67
N ALA A 191 -53.05 15.32 35.41
CA ALA A 191 -52.06 16.06 34.63
C ALA A 191 -50.71 16.20 35.36
N ALA A 192 -50.72 16.33 36.70
CA ALA A 192 -49.50 16.31 37.50
C ALA A 192 -48.82 14.93 37.48
N LYS A 193 -49.58 13.83 37.64
CA LYS A 193 -49.05 12.47 37.57
C LYS A 193 -48.44 12.11 36.21
N LYS A 194 -49.07 12.53 35.10
CA LYS A 194 -48.48 12.35 33.76
C LYS A 194 -47.18 13.12 33.57
N ARG A 195 -47.07 14.34 34.09
CA ARG A 195 -45.81 15.10 34.03
C ARG A 195 -44.71 14.46 34.87
N GLU A 196 -45.03 13.85 36.00
CA GLU A 196 -44.06 13.09 36.80
C GLU A 196 -43.63 11.78 36.10
N GLU A 197 -44.56 11.03 35.52
CA GLU A 197 -44.27 9.81 34.75
C GLU A 197 -43.45 10.12 33.49
N ASP A 198 -43.77 11.18 32.74
CA ASP A 198 -43.03 11.62 31.57
C ASP A 198 -41.61 12.12 31.95
N ALA A 199 -41.47 12.79 33.10
CA ALA A 199 -40.16 13.22 33.62
C ALA A 199 -39.30 12.03 34.08
N ILE A 200 -39.90 10.99 34.66
CA ILE A 200 -39.21 9.75 35.05
C ILE A 200 -38.81 8.95 33.80
N ALA A 201 -39.68 8.84 32.81
CA ALA A 201 -39.40 8.16 31.54
C ALA A 201 -38.29 8.88 30.75
N ALA A 202 -38.30 10.21 30.70
CA ALA A 202 -37.26 11.01 30.04
C ALA A 202 -35.89 10.85 30.74
N LYS A 203 -35.86 10.82 32.08
CA LYS A 203 -34.62 10.55 32.83
C LYS A 203 -34.10 9.14 32.60
N ALA A 204 -34.98 8.13 32.58
CA ALA A 204 -34.59 6.75 32.32
C ALA A 204 -34.03 6.54 30.88
N GLN A 205 -34.62 7.20 29.88
CA GLN A 205 -34.09 7.18 28.51
C GLN A 205 -32.75 7.92 28.40
N ALA A 206 -32.59 9.05 29.07
CA ALA A 206 -31.32 9.78 29.11
C ALA A 206 -30.20 8.96 29.77
N GLU A 207 -30.51 8.24 30.86
CA GLU A 207 -29.55 7.37 31.55
C GLU A 207 -29.17 6.16 30.70
N LEU A 208 -30.14 5.54 30.00
CA LEU A 208 -29.87 4.44 29.07
C LEU A 208 -28.98 4.88 27.90
N LEU A 209 -29.27 6.04 27.30
CA LEU A 209 -28.47 6.61 26.21
C LEU A 209 -27.06 6.99 26.67
N ALA A 210 -26.92 7.55 27.87
CA ALA A 210 -25.60 7.85 28.46
C ALA A 210 -24.79 6.58 28.72
N LYS A 211 -25.44 5.49 29.19
CA LYS A 211 -24.79 4.20 29.41
C LYS A 211 -24.36 3.54 28.09
N GLN A 212 -25.21 3.59 27.07
CA GLN A 212 -24.88 3.09 25.73
C GLN A 212 -23.76 3.90 25.06
N ALA A 213 -23.74 5.22 25.22
CA ALA A 213 -22.67 6.07 24.72
C ALA A 213 -21.33 5.75 25.38
N LYS A 214 -21.33 5.52 26.71
CA LYS A 214 -20.13 5.13 27.46
C LYS A 214 -19.63 3.74 27.04
N GLU A 215 -20.52 2.79 26.82
CA GLU A 215 -20.16 1.44 26.40
C GLU A 215 -19.63 1.40 24.96
N ARG A 216 -20.19 2.20 24.03
CA ARG A 216 -19.62 2.38 22.69
C ARG A 216 -18.24 3.04 22.73
N ALA A 217 -18.07 4.10 23.53
CA ALA A 217 -16.77 4.76 23.67
C ALA A 217 -15.72 3.81 24.28
N GLU A 218 -16.11 2.95 25.22
CA GLU A 218 -15.20 1.95 25.80
C GLU A 218 -14.85 0.84 24.79
N GLN A 219 -15.78 0.41 23.94
CA GLN A 219 -15.47 -0.55 22.88
C GLN A 219 -14.67 0.05 21.74
N GLU A 220 -14.94 1.27 21.31
CA GLU A 220 -14.12 1.97 20.32
C GLU A 220 -12.69 2.17 20.83
N ALA A 221 -12.51 2.47 22.13
CA ALA A 221 -11.19 2.55 22.75
C ALA A 221 -10.46 1.18 22.79
N LYS A 222 -11.19 0.09 23.09
CA LYS A 222 -10.63 -1.28 23.08
C LYS A 222 -10.29 -1.74 21.66
N ASP A 223 -11.14 -1.47 20.68
CA ASP A 223 -10.91 -1.80 19.27
C ASP A 223 -9.75 -0.98 18.68
N ALA A 224 -9.63 0.30 19.03
CA ALA A 224 -8.50 1.13 18.64
C ALA A 224 -7.18 0.63 19.26
N ALA A 225 -7.19 0.25 20.55
CA ALA A 225 -6.04 -0.34 21.21
C ALA A 225 -5.65 -1.70 20.61
N ALA A 226 -6.62 -2.56 20.31
CA ALA A 226 -6.40 -3.86 19.68
C ALA A 226 -5.84 -3.73 18.26
N LYS A 227 -6.32 -2.78 17.47
CA LYS A 227 -5.77 -2.47 16.14
C LYS A 227 -4.34 -1.95 16.22
N ALA A 228 -4.06 -1.04 17.15
CA ALA A 228 -2.70 -0.53 17.36
C ALA A 228 -1.72 -1.61 17.83
N GLU A 229 -2.17 -2.56 18.66
CA GLU A 229 -1.35 -3.71 19.08
C GLU A 229 -1.14 -4.72 17.95
N ALA A 230 -2.18 -4.98 17.15
CA ALA A 230 -2.10 -5.84 15.98
C ALA A 230 -1.17 -5.28 14.90
N GLU A 231 -1.20 -3.97 14.64
CA GLU A 231 -0.28 -3.31 13.71
C GLU A 231 1.18 -3.37 14.21
N LYS A 232 1.41 -3.16 15.51
CA LYS A 232 2.74 -3.32 16.11
C LYS A 232 3.25 -4.76 16.00
N LYS A 233 2.41 -5.76 16.28
CA LYS A 233 2.75 -7.18 16.14
C LYS A 233 3.04 -7.56 14.68
N ALA A 234 2.22 -7.09 13.74
CA ALA A 234 2.41 -7.33 12.31
C ALA A 234 3.72 -6.69 11.79
N ALA A 235 4.08 -5.50 12.29
CA ALA A 235 5.36 -4.86 11.95
C ALA A 235 6.56 -5.67 12.47
N ILE A 236 6.49 -6.17 13.72
CA ILE A 236 7.56 -7.00 14.30
C ILE A 236 7.67 -8.35 13.57
N GLU A 237 6.56 -9.01 13.27
CA GLU A 237 6.56 -10.27 12.51
C GLU A 237 7.09 -10.08 11.08
N ALA A 238 6.77 -8.97 10.42
CA ALA A 238 7.30 -8.66 9.10
C ALA A 238 8.82 -8.41 9.13
N GLU A 239 9.33 -7.77 10.18
CA GLU A 239 10.77 -7.58 10.38
C GLU A 239 11.48 -8.91 10.69
N GLN A 240 10.90 -9.73 11.57
CA GLN A 240 11.43 -11.07 11.89
C GLN A 240 11.44 -11.99 10.67
N ARG A 241 10.39 -11.96 9.84
CA ARG A 241 10.32 -12.74 8.60
C ARG A 241 11.41 -12.33 7.62
N LYS A 242 11.66 -11.03 7.46
CA LYS A 242 12.76 -10.53 6.61
C LYS A 242 14.12 -10.97 7.13
N ALA A 243 14.34 -10.90 8.45
CA ALA A 243 15.57 -11.37 9.07
C ALA A 243 15.76 -12.88 8.90
N GLN A 244 14.69 -13.67 9.02
CA GLN A 244 14.72 -15.12 8.83
C GLN A 244 15.00 -15.50 7.36
N GLU A 245 14.37 -14.82 6.40
CA GLU A 245 14.59 -15.04 4.97
C GLU A 245 16.03 -14.68 4.56
N GLU A 246 16.62 -13.64 5.15
CA GLU A 246 18.03 -13.29 4.94
C GLU A 246 19.00 -14.29 5.57
N ALA A 247 18.72 -14.74 6.80
CA ALA A 247 19.50 -15.80 7.46
C ALA A 247 19.46 -17.12 6.67
N ASP A 248 18.29 -17.51 6.18
CA ASP A 248 18.10 -18.71 5.36
C ASP A 248 18.81 -18.58 4.00
N ARG A 249 18.81 -17.40 3.39
CA ARG A 249 19.57 -17.14 2.14
C ARG A 249 21.07 -17.30 2.36
N ILE A 250 21.60 -16.72 3.45
CA ILE A 250 23.03 -16.85 3.81
C ILE A 250 23.37 -18.32 4.08
N LYS A 251 22.50 -19.05 4.77
CA LYS A 251 22.70 -20.48 5.05
C LYS A 251 22.73 -21.33 3.78
N ARG A 252 21.78 -21.12 2.85
CA ARG A 252 21.76 -21.83 1.56
C ARG A 252 23.00 -21.51 0.72
N GLU A 253 23.42 -20.26 0.68
CA GLU A 253 24.63 -19.86 -0.05
C GLU A 253 25.90 -20.51 0.55
N ALA A 254 25.98 -20.65 1.88
CA ALA A 254 27.07 -21.35 2.54
C ALA A 254 27.03 -22.87 2.26
N GLU A 255 25.85 -23.49 2.31
CA GLU A 255 25.65 -24.90 1.99
C GLU A 255 26.01 -25.20 0.52
N GLU A 256 25.64 -24.33 -0.42
CA GLU A 256 26.01 -24.46 -1.84
C GLU A 256 27.52 -24.31 -2.06
N LYS A 257 28.18 -23.38 -1.37
CA LYS A 257 29.64 -23.21 -1.43
C LYS A 257 30.39 -24.42 -0.88
N GLU A 258 29.94 -24.97 0.25
CA GLU A 258 30.53 -26.19 0.82
C GLU A 258 30.26 -27.41 -0.07
N ALA A 259 29.05 -27.55 -0.62
CA ALA A 259 28.72 -28.61 -1.57
C ALA A 259 29.59 -28.52 -2.85
N ALA A 260 29.81 -27.32 -3.38
CA ALA A 260 30.68 -27.09 -4.53
C ALA A 260 32.14 -27.43 -4.23
N ARG A 261 32.65 -27.07 -3.05
CA ARG A 261 33.99 -27.47 -2.59
C ARG A 261 34.14 -28.99 -2.50
N LEU A 262 33.16 -29.66 -1.90
CA LEU A 262 33.17 -31.12 -1.74
C LEU A 262 33.08 -31.83 -3.09
N ALA A 263 32.29 -31.30 -4.03
CA ALA A 263 32.19 -31.83 -5.39
C ALA A 263 33.50 -31.67 -6.16
N GLU A 264 34.18 -30.52 -6.02
CA GLU A 264 35.48 -30.28 -6.64
C GLU A 264 36.57 -31.17 -6.05
N GLU A 265 36.59 -31.35 -4.73
CA GLU A 265 37.53 -32.25 -4.06
C GLU A 265 37.34 -33.70 -4.51
N LYS A 266 36.07 -34.16 -4.65
CA LYS A 266 35.76 -35.47 -5.22
C LYS A 266 36.23 -35.60 -6.66
N ARG A 267 36.03 -34.58 -7.50
CA ARG A 267 36.49 -34.60 -8.90
C ARG A 267 38.01 -34.75 -8.98
N ILE A 268 38.76 -34.01 -8.16
CA ILE A 268 40.23 -34.09 -8.11
C ILE A 268 40.67 -35.48 -7.62
N ALA A 269 40.02 -36.03 -6.60
CA ALA A 269 40.32 -37.36 -6.08
C ALA A 269 40.04 -38.45 -7.14
N ASP A 270 38.90 -38.39 -7.81
CA ASP A 270 38.51 -39.33 -8.86
C ASP A 270 39.45 -39.25 -10.08
N GLU A 271 39.85 -38.05 -10.47
CA GLU A 271 40.82 -37.86 -11.55
C GLU A 271 42.20 -38.41 -11.18
N LYS A 272 42.66 -38.16 -9.94
CA LYS A 272 43.91 -38.73 -9.44
C LYS A 272 43.85 -40.25 -9.41
N ALA A 273 42.76 -40.84 -8.93
CA ALA A 273 42.55 -42.28 -8.91
C ALA A 273 42.57 -42.88 -10.33
N LYS A 274 41.94 -42.23 -11.31
CA LYS A 274 41.99 -42.64 -12.73
C LYS A 274 43.41 -42.59 -13.29
N ARG A 275 44.17 -41.52 -13.01
CA ARG A 275 45.57 -41.40 -13.44
C ARG A 275 46.46 -42.46 -12.80
N GLU A 276 46.29 -42.75 -11.51
CA GLU A 276 47.02 -43.81 -10.82
C GLU A 276 46.68 -45.20 -11.37
N ALA A 277 45.41 -45.46 -11.67
CA ALA A 277 44.96 -46.70 -12.29
C ALA A 277 45.55 -46.87 -13.71
N ASP A 278 45.55 -45.82 -14.52
CA ASP A 278 46.14 -45.82 -15.85
C ASP A 278 47.66 -46.08 -15.82
N VAL A 279 48.39 -45.43 -14.90
CA VAL A 279 49.83 -45.67 -14.72
C VAL A 279 50.10 -47.12 -14.28
N LYS A 280 49.29 -47.68 -13.36
CA LYS A 280 49.42 -49.09 -12.94
C LYS A 280 49.14 -50.04 -14.10
N HIS A 281 48.07 -49.79 -14.87
CA HIS A 281 47.72 -50.59 -16.04
C HIS A 281 48.84 -50.56 -17.11
N ARG A 282 49.36 -49.37 -17.45
CA ARG A 282 50.48 -49.23 -18.39
C ARG A 282 51.74 -49.95 -17.91
N LYS A 283 52.07 -49.89 -16.61
CA LYS A 283 53.20 -50.63 -16.04
C LYS A 283 53.00 -52.14 -16.10
N ALA A 284 51.79 -52.62 -15.80
CA ALA A 284 51.47 -54.05 -15.86
C ALA A 284 51.61 -54.57 -17.30
N VAL A 285 50.95 -53.91 -18.27
CA VAL A 285 51.02 -54.26 -19.70
C VAL A 285 52.46 -54.19 -20.22
N GLY A 286 53.21 -53.15 -19.89
CA GLY A 286 54.62 -53.03 -20.29
C GLY A 286 55.50 -54.15 -19.72
N THR A 287 55.26 -54.55 -18.47
CA THR A 287 55.98 -55.66 -17.82
C THR A 287 55.63 -57.01 -18.47
N GLU A 288 54.36 -57.24 -18.78
CA GLU A 288 53.89 -58.44 -19.47
C GLU A 288 54.51 -58.56 -20.87
N ILE A 289 54.54 -57.47 -21.64
CA ILE A 289 55.16 -57.46 -22.98
C ILE A 289 56.66 -57.76 -22.90
N VAL A 290 57.40 -57.13 -21.99
CA VAL A 290 58.85 -57.37 -21.82
C VAL A 290 59.12 -58.82 -21.38
N ASN A 291 58.32 -59.36 -20.47
CA ASN A 291 58.44 -60.76 -20.04
C ASN A 291 58.14 -61.72 -21.20
N ALA A 292 57.08 -61.47 -21.98
CA ALA A 292 56.72 -62.29 -23.13
C ALA A 292 57.80 -62.26 -24.23
N LEU A 293 58.40 -61.10 -24.50
CA LEU A 293 59.50 -60.95 -25.45
C LEU A 293 60.75 -61.70 -24.99
N THR A 294 61.10 -61.60 -23.70
CA THR A 294 62.27 -62.29 -23.14
C THR A 294 62.09 -63.81 -23.09
N ALA A 295 60.86 -64.30 -22.89
CA ALA A 295 60.57 -65.74 -22.79
C ALA A 295 60.52 -66.45 -24.16
N ASN A 296 60.10 -65.76 -25.22
CA ASN A 296 59.86 -66.37 -26.54
C ASN A 296 60.95 -66.05 -27.57
N THR A 297 61.96 -65.24 -27.22
CA THR A 297 63.04 -64.84 -28.14
C THR A 297 64.39 -64.80 -27.43
N SER A 298 65.46 -64.68 -28.20
CA SER A 298 66.85 -64.65 -27.70
C SER A 298 67.35 -63.26 -27.29
N ILE A 299 66.47 -62.26 -27.20
CA ILE A 299 66.86 -60.87 -26.93
C ILE A 299 67.03 -60.62 -25.44
N SER A 300 67.99 -59.76 -25.09
CA SER A 300 68.23 -59.34 -23.71
C SER A 300 67.11 -58.42 -23.18
N ARG A 301 67.00 -58.30 -21.86
CA ARG A 301 65.98 -57.45 -21.21
C ARG A 301 66.06 -55.99 -21.65
N GLU A 302 67.26 -55.46 -21.86
CA GLU A 302 67.46 -54.08 -22.33
C GLU A 302 66.93 -53.90 -23.76
N GLN A 303 67.20 -54.86 -24.64
CA GLN A 303 66.68 -54.87 -26.02
C GLN A 303 65.15 -55.04 -26.04
N ALA A 304 64.58 -55.86 -25.15
CA ALA A 304 63.12 -55.99 -25.04
C ALA A 304 62.44 -54.68 -24.60
N ILE A 305 63.08 -53.88 -23.75
CA ILE A 305 62.60 -52.53 -23.38
C ILE A 305 62.68 -51.57 -24.57
N GLU A 306 63.73 -51.65 -25.38
CA GLU A 306 63.88 -50.84 -26.60
C GLU A 306 62.80 -51.17 -27.64
N VAL A 307 62.50 -52.45 -27.84
CA VAL A 307 61.38 -52.90 -28.69
C VAL A 307 60.03 -52.45 -28.14
N LEU A 308 59.81 -52.50 -26.81
CA LEU A 308 58.59 -51.96 -26.19
C LEU A 308 58.45 -50.46 -26.46
N LYS A 309 59.52 -49.66 -26.37
CA LYS A 309 59.48 -48.23 -26.70
C LYS A 309 59.12 -48.00 -28.16
N ALA A 310 59.73 -48.74 -29.09
CA ALA A 310 59.41 -48.64 -30.51
C ALA A 310 57.93 -49.00 -30.81
N LEU A 311 57.37 -49.97 -30.09
CA LEU A 311 55.94 -50.32 -30.17
C LEU A 311 55.05 -49.23 -29.57
N MET A 312 55.43 -48.64 -28.42
CA MET A 312 54.71 -47.53 -27.79
C MET A 312 54.67 -46.28 -28.68
N ASP A 313 55.77 -45.97 -29.37
CA ASP A 313 55.89 -44.82 -30.27
C ASP A 313 55.25 -45.07 -31.65
N GLY A 314 54.67 -46.26 -31.87
CA GLY A 314 53.99 -46.62 -33.12
C GLY A 314 54.93 -46.81 -34.31
N LEU A 315 56.22 -47.01 -34.07
CA LEU A 315 57.25 -47.14 -35.11
C LEU A 315 57.25 -48.52 -35.79
N VAL A 316 56.54 -49.50 -35.22
CA VAL A 316 56.41 -50.86 -35.76
C VAL A 316 55.03 -51.03 -36.41
N PRO A 317 54.93 -51.01 -37.75
CA PRO A 317 53.66 -51.24 -38.44
C PRO A 317 53.26 -52.72 -38.41
N ARG A 318 51.95 -53.00 -38.41
CA ARG A 318 51.35 -54.35 -38.46
C ARG A 318 51.78 -55.27 -37.31
N THR A 319 51.46 -54.87 -36.08
CA THR A 319 51.78 -55.61 -34.84
C THR A 319 51.00 -56.92 -34.63
N GLN A 320 49.99 -57.20 -35.45
CA GLN A 320 49.33 -58.51 -35.54
C GLN A 320 49.38 -59.01 -36.98
N ILE A 321 49.89 -60.24 -37.16
CA ILE A 321 49.92 -60.94 -38.44
C ILE A 321 49.27 -62.31 -38.21
N ASN A 322 48.09 -62.51 -38.79
CA ASN A 322 47.44 -63.83 -38.89
C ASN A 322 47.63 -64.32 -40.32
N TYR A 323 48.24 -65.49 -40.47
CA TYR A 323 48.45 -66.16 -41.75
C TYR A 323 47.19 -66.84 -42.26
#